data_AF-A0A1M6DPD6-F1
#
_entry.id   AF-A0A1M6DPD6-F1
#
_cell.length_a   1.000
_cell.length_b   1.000
_cell.length_c   1.000
_cell.angle_alpha   90.00
_cell.angle_beta   90.00
_cell.angle_gamma   90.00
#
_symmetry.space_group_name_H-M   'P 1'
#
loop_
_entity.id
_entity.type
_entity.pdbx_description
1 polymer ?
#
loop_
_entity_poly.entity_id
_entity_poly.type
_entity_poly.pdbx_seq_one_letter_code
_entity_poly.pdbx_strand_id
1 'polypeptide(L)'
;MNFRGRILERNDPDYTIEFSFFPESGIISGIAQIVRKYPQLKINYDDHSARKIETLPKKDRDKLELEIANLVLNDLLKGRGKRGILVRGQSFVQ
;
A
#
# COMPACT_ATOMS: atom_id res chain seq x y z
N MET A 1 -9.26 11.88 -1.43
CA MET A 1 -8.26 10.80 -1.19
C MET A 1 -9.01 9.60 -0.66
N ASN A 2 -8.97 8.46 -1.36
CA ASN A 2 -9.78 7.28 -1.03
C ASN A 2 -9.00 6.23 -0.21
N PHE A 3 -7.77 6.54 0.16
CA PHE A 3 -6.90 5.68 0.95
C PHE A 3 -6.06 6.54 1.90
N ARG A 4 -5.85 6.04 3.11
CA ARG A 4 -4.85 6.49 4.07
C ARG A 4 -4.16 5.26 4.60
N GLY A 5 -2.83 5.27 4.63
CA GLY A 5 -2.07 4.15 5.17
C GLY A 5 -0.80 4.63 5.87
N ARG A 6 -0.34 3.84 6.83
CA ARG A 6 0.86 4.06 7.62
C ARG A 6 1.62 2.75 7.75
N ILE A 7 2.93 2.80 7.55
CA ILE A 7 3.81 1.67 7.86
C ILE A 7 4.00 1.63 9.37
N LEU A 8 3.62 0.52 9.99
CA LEU A 8 3.82 0.25 11.41
C LEU A 8 5.20 -0.36 11.62
N GLU A 9 5.55 -1.36 10.82
CA GLU A 9 6.80 -2.09 10.93
C GLU A 9 7.40 -2.37 9.54
N ARG A 10 8.73 -2.33 9.48
CA ARG A 10 9.51 -2.65 8.29
C ARG A 10 10.56 -3.69 8.65
N ASN A 11 10.36 -4.91 8.19
CA ASN A 11 11.25 -6.05 8.36
C ASN A 11 11.54 -6.65 6.98
N ASP A 12 12.30 -5.94 6.13
CA ASP A 12 12.56 -6.31 4.72
C ASP A 12 12.86 -7.82 4.57
N PRO A 13 12.06 -8.59 3.79
CA PRO A 13 11.10 -8.18 2.77
C PRO A 13 9.66 -7.88 3.23
N ASP A 14 9.38 -7.96 4.52
CA ASP A 14 8.05 -7.92 5.10
C ASP A 14 7.70 -6.53 5.66
N TYR A 15 6.44 -6.15 5.49
CA TYR A 15 5.89 -4.88 5.96
C TYR A 15 4.60 -5.12 6.70
N THR A 16 4.42 -4.44 7.83
CA THR A 16 3.13 -4.34 8.52
C THR A 16 2.61 -2.92 8.30
N ILE A 17 1.41 -2.80 7.73
CA ILE A 17 0.76 -1.52 7.49
C ILE A 17 -0.58 -1.43 8.20
N GLU A 18 -0.91 -0.25 8.71
CA GLU A 18 -2.27 0.14 9.07
C GLU A 18 -2.86 0.89 7.87
N PHE A 19 -4.12 0.62 7.53
CA PHE A 19 -4.81 1.33 6.46
C PHE A 19 -6.24 1.69 6.81
N SER A 20 -6.76 2.69 6.10
CA SER A 20 -8.15 3.08 6.01
C SER A 20 -8.48 3.38 4.56
N PHE A 21 -9.41 2.63 4.00
CA PHE A 21 -9.89 2.73 2.63
C PHE A 21 -11.33 3.22 2.64
N PHE A 22 -11.63 4.14 1.73
CA PHE A 22 -12.90 4.86 1.67
C PHE A 22 -13.59 4.57 0.31
N PRO A 23 -14.10 3.35 0.11
CA PRO A 23 -14.96 3.03 -1.04
C PRO A 23 -16.33 3.70 -0.92
N GLU A 24 -17.12 3.70 -2.00
CA GLU A 24 -18.48 4.27 -1.97
C GLU A 24 -19.40 3.55 -0.97
N SER A 25 -19.12 2.27 -0.69
CA SER A 25 -19.88 1.44 0.24
C SER A 25 -19.60 1.70 1.73
N GLY A 26 -18.65 2.58 2.08
CA GLY A 26 -18.35 2.92 3.47
C GLY A 26 -16.85 3.04 3.77
N ILE A 27 -16.44 2.69 4.99
CA ILE A 27 -15.04 2.76 5.44
C ILE A 27 -14.56 1.35 5.84
N ILE A 28 -13.40 0.97 5.34
CA ILE A 28 -12.72 -0.28 5.71
C ILE A 28 -11.34 0.09 6.25
N SER A 29 -11.10 -0.27 7.50
CA SER A 29 -9.81 -0.06 8.16
C SER A 29 -9.33 -1.38 8.77
N GLY A 30 -8.02 -1.55 8.81
CA GLY A 30 -7.39 -2.75 9.35
C GLY A 30 -5.88 -2.73 9.19
N ILE A 31 -5.28 -3.88 9.47
CA ILE A 31 -3.87 -4.15 9.31
C ILE A 31 -3.68 -5.05 8.08
N ALA A 32 -2.68 -4.74 7.27
CA ALA A 32 -2.21 -5.62 6.21
C ALA A 32 -0.74 -5.96 6.40
N GLN A 33 -0.43 -7.24 6.26
CA GLN A 33 0.93 -7.76 6.17
C GLN A 33 1.28 -7.95 4.70
N ILE A 34 2.42 -7.42 4.29
CA ILE A 34 2.88 -7.44 2.91
C ILE A 34 4.20 -8.18 2.87
N VAL A 35 4.20 -9.31 2.17
CA VAL A 35 5.40 -10.14 2.00
C VAL A 35 5.89 -9.94 0.58
N ARG A 36 7.05 -9.30 0.42
CA ARG A 36 7.65 -9.02 -0.90
C ARG A 36 8.36 -10.26 -1.45
N LYS A 37 7.60 -11.20 -2.01
CA LYS A 37 8.13 -12.39 -2.71
C LYS A 37 8.27 -12.13 -4.21
N TYR A 38 9.43 -11.65 -4.67
CA TYR A 38 9.65 -11.39 -6.09
C TYR A 38 9.24 -12.60 -6.98
N PRO A 39 8.42 -12.42 -8.03
CA PRO A 39 7.99 -11.16 -8.64
C PRO A 39 6.65 -10.58 -8.10
N GLN A 40 6.03 -11.16 -7.07
CA GLN A 40 4.69 -10.79 -6.60
C GLN A 40 4.67 -10.24 -5.17
N LEU A 41 3.85 -9.21 -4.93
CA LEU A 41 3.53 -8.77 -3.57
C LEU A 41 2.37 -9.63 -3.06
N LYS A 42 2.55 -10.31 -1.93
CA LYS A 42 1.45 -10.96 -1.23
C LYS A 42 0.94 -10.02 -0.15
N ILE A 43 -0.36 -9.71 -0.17
CA ILE A 43 -1.03 -8.88 0.83
C ILE A 43 -1.97 -9.78 1.62
N ASN A 44 -1.76 -9.87 2.93
CA ASN A 44 -2.62 -10.57 3.86
C ASN A 44 -3.30 -9.55 4.77
N TYR A 45 -4.62 -9.56 4.81
CA TYR A 45 -5.41 -8.68 5.66
C TYR A 45 -5.71 -9.37 7.00
N ASP A 46 -5.91 -8.59 8.06
CA ASP A 46 -6.50 -9.14 9.30
C ASP A 46 -7.92 -9.68 9.05
N ASP A 47 -8.37 -10.60 9.91
CA ASP A 47 -9.65 -11.30 9.73
C ASP A 47 -10.85 -10.35 9.63
N HIS A 48 -10.79 -9.21 10.33
CA HIS A 48 -11.89 -8.23 10.35
C HIS A 48 -12.00 -7.45 9.04
N SER A 49 -10.87 -6.97 8.50
CA SER A 49 -10.85 -6.24 7.23
C SER A 49 -10.95 -7.17 6.03
N ALA A 50 -10.38 -8.39 6.09
CA ALA A 50 -10.46 -9.39 5.03
C ALA A 50 -11.90 -9.66 4.58
N ARG A 51 -12.80 -9.94 5.54
CA ARG A 51 -14.23 -10.18 5.25
C ARG A 51 -14.90 -9.01 4.54
N LYS A 52 -14.57 -7.78 4.91
CA LYS A 52 -15.13 -6.58 4.27
C LYS A 52 -14.55 -6.39 2.88
N ILE A 53 -13.26 -6.66 2.70
CA ILE A 53 -12.57 -6.55 1.41
C ILE A 53 -13.11 -7.58 0.41
N GLU A 54 -13.39 -8.80 0.85
CA GLU A 54 -13.98 -9.85 0.00
C GLU A 54 -15.33 -9.42 -0.60
N THR A 55 -16.12 -8.64 0.15
CA THR A 55 -17.41 -8.10 -0.31
C THR A 55 -17.29 -6.92 -1.27
N LEU A 56 -16.10 -6.33 -1.43
CA LEU A 56 -15.91 -5.17 -2.32
C LEU A 56 -16.05 -5.56 -3.79
N PRO A 57 -16.52 -4.63 -4.64
CA PRO A 57 -16.37 -4.75 -6.08
C PRO A 57 -14.91 -4.96 -6.45
N LYS A 58 -14.64 -5.76 -7.49
CA LYS A 58 -13.26 -6.05 -7.93
C LYS A 58 -12.43 -4.77 -8.16
N LYS A 59 -13.04 -3.75 -8.79
CA LYS A 59 -12.42 -2.43 -9.02
C LYS A 59 -11.89 -1.78 -7.74
N ASP A 60 -12.62 -1.89 -6.64
CA ASP A 60 -12.26 -1.28 -5.37
C ASP A 60 -11.18 -2.10 -4.65
N ARG A 61 -11.21 -3.43 -4.78
CA ARG A 61 -10.12 -4.31 -4.32
C ARG A 61 -8.82 -4.02 -5.05
N ASP A 62 -8.85 -3.98 -6.38
CA ASP A 62 -7.68 -3.69 -7.20
C ASP A 62 -7.10 -2.31 -6.83
N LYS A 63 -7.97 -1.32 -6.57
CA LYS A 63 -7.55 0.00 -6.10
C LYS A 63 -6.90 -0.04 -4.72
N LEU A 64 -7.50 -0.77 -3.77
CA LEU A 64 -6.93 -0.93 -2.42
C LEU A 64 -5.54 -1.56 -2.48
N GLU A 65 -5.40 -2.67 -3.21
CA GLU A 65 -4.12 -3.38 -3.37
C GLU A 65 -3.06 -2.48 -4.02
N LEU A 66 -3.43 -1.69 -5.03
CA LEU A 66 -2.53 -0.74 -5.68
C LEU A 66 -2.06 0.37 -4.73
N GLU A 67 -2.96 0.95 -3.92
CA GLU A 67 -2.61 1.99 -2.95
C GLU A 67 -1.68 1.44 -1.85
N ILE A 68 -1.94 0.22 -1.38
CA ILE A 68 -1.09 -0.50 -0.44
C ILE A 68 0.30 -0.76 -1.04
N ALA A 69 0.36 -1.26 -2.27
CA ALA A 69 1.63 -1.49 -2.97
C ALA A 69 2.40 -0.18 -3.17
N ASN A 70 1.72 0.90 -3.57
CA ASN A 70 2.32 2.23 -3.72
C ASN A 70 2.90 2.77 -2.42
N LEU A 71 2.24 2.53 -1.28
CA LEU A 71 2.77 2.92 0.03
C LEU A 71 4.11 2.23 0.31
N VAL A 72 4.19 0.91 0.10
CA VAL A 72 5.42 0.12 0.30
C VAL A 72 6.51 0.53 -0.69
N LEU A 73 6.17 0.69 -1.97
CA LEU A 73 7.11 1.13 -3.00
C LEU A 73 7.67 2.52 -2.67
N ASN A 74 6.84 3.45 -2.23
CA ASN A 74 7.28 4.78 -1.82
C ASN A 74 8.23 4.73 -0.62
N ASP A 75 7.99 3.87 0.36
CA ASP A 75 8.93 3.68 1.48
C ASP A 75 10.25 3.05 1.02
N LEU A 76 10.21 2.04 0.15
CA LEU A 76 11.40 1.43 -0.44
C LEU A 76 12.24 2.47 -1.19
N LEU A 77 11.61 3.32 -2.01
CA LEU A 77 12.27 4.39 -2.75
C LEU A 77 12.86 5.45 -1.81
N LYS A 78 12.11 5.89 -0.79
CA LYS A 78 12.61 6.83 0.23
C LYS A 78 13.75 6.24 1.06
N GLY A 79 13.67 4.96 1.40
CA GLY A 79 14.70 4.21 2.12
C GLY A 79 15.99 4.02 1.32
N ARG A 80 15.89 3.88 -0.01
CA ARG A 80 17.04 3.86 -0.92
C ARG A 80 17.63 5.27 -1.16
N GLY A 81 16.81 6.32 -1.06
CA GLY A 81 17.19 7.72 -1.30
C GLY A 81 18.12 8.35 -0.24
N LYS A 82 18.23 7.80 0.98
CA LYS A 82 19.19 8.33 2.00
C LYS A 82 20.66 8.00 1.72
N ARG A 83 20.97 7.28 0.63
CA ARG A 83 22.35 7.19 0.09
C ARG A 83 22.51 7.82 -1.29
N GLY A 84 21.60 8.72 -1.66
CA GLY A 84 21.75 9.56 -2.84
C GLY A 84 20.68 9.26 -3.87
N ILE A 85 19.67 10.12 -3.94
CA ILE A 85 19.02 10.57 -5.17
C ILE A 85 18.22 11.82 -4.76
N LEU A 86 18.75 12.97 -5.19
CA LEU A 86 18.04 14.24 -5.24
C LEU A 86 17.19 14.18 -6.50
N VAL A 87 15.90 13.80 -6.41
CA VAL A 87 15.00 13.95 -7.55
C VAL A 87 14.62 15.43 -7.65
N ARG A 88 15.41 16.17 -8.43
CA ARG A 88 15.02 17.48 -8.97
C ARG A 88 14.00 17.20 -10.06
N GLY A 89 12.73 17.53 -9.82
CA GLY A 89 11.68 17.38 -10.82
C GLY A 89 12.01 18.18 -12.07
N GLN A 90 12.32 17.50 -13.17
CA GLN A 90 12.28 18.07 -14.51
C GLN A 90 10.87 17.88 -15.05
N SER A 91 10.15 18.99 -15.20
CA SER A 91 9.00 19.06 -16.11
C SER A 91 9.52 18.85 -17.53
N PHE A 92 9.17 17.73 -18.14
CA PHE A 92 9.16 17.62 -19.60
C PHE A 92 7.84 18.18 -20.09
N VAL A 93 7.88 19.37 -20.68
CA VAL A 93 6.84 19.84 -21.59
C VAL A 93 7.54 20.00 -22.94
N GLN A 94 6.92 19.41 -23.97
CA GLN A 94 7.32 19.51 -25.38
C GLN A 94 7.27 20.95 -25.89
#